data_AF-A0A259NDY0-F1
#
_entry.id   AF-A0A259NDY0-F1
#
_cell.length_a   1.000
_cell.length_b   1.000
_cell.length_c   1.000
_cell.angle_alpha   90.00
_cell.angle_beta   90.00
_cell.angle_gamma   90.00
#
_symmetry.space_group_name_H-M   'P 1'
#
loop_
_entity.id
_entity.type
_entity.pdbx_description
1 polymer ?
#
loop_
_entity_poly.entity_id
_entity_poly.type
_entity_poly.pdbx_seq_one_letter_code
_entity_poly.pdbx_strand_id
1 'polypeptide(L)'
;MSSRRSLAFPLSTLLLFLLVSLSSVKLSAAPAEDLLRLHQLRLATQKSLGDFYMYNGMEGDQRYARMIGESLQEGQAHLDGLGAMPGEASKALHTQLQTNWQGYRSSLLALMDAMRSQGYTDLQPIADLAESNQRIMAISQELYQKIQQESAFSVPQLTQKSREQSLLMQTIALDYASRSASVGGSFFGGGEERAIDELAGEFASQLDSLSSAQQNTPEISAALNAIGTKWRYIEKSLRNYNENTVPFLISKYSDSIIEGLEGVAAQYAASQF
;
A
#
# COMPACT_ATOMS: atom_id res chain seq x y z
N MET A 1 38.92 -31.84 -81.84
CA MET A 1 38.30 -32.01 -80.51
C MET A 1 39.23 -31.44 -79.46
N SER A 2 38.90 -30.30 -78.84
CA SER A 2 39.09 -30.01 -77.41
C SER A 2 38.75 -28.54 -77.16
N SER A 3 38.19 -28.30 -75.99
CA SER A 3 37.20 -27.27 -75.67
C SER A 3 37.81 -25.91 -75.29
N ARG A 4 37.14 -24.83 -75.69
CA ARG A 4 37.26 -23.51 -75.03
C ARG A 4 36.71 -23.63 -73.61
N ARG A 5 37.44 -23.11 -72.60
CA ARG A 5 36.96 -22.96 -71.22
C ARG A 5 36.71 -21.48 -70.94
N SER A 6 35.44 -21.14 -70.77
CA SER A 6 34.94 -19.86 -70.27
C SER A 6 35.12 -19.82 -68.75
N LEU A 7 35.78 -18.78 -68.24
CA LEU A 7 35.78 -18.44 -66.81
C LEU A 7 34.49 -17.68 -66.51
N ALA A 8 33.51 -18.37 -65.92
CA ALA A 8 32.34 -17.77 -65.30
C ALA A 8 32.57 -17.70 -63.78
N PHE A 9 32.56 -16.49 -63.23
CA PHE A 9 32.50 -16.27 -61.79
C PHE A 9 31.05 -16.44 -61.32
N PRO A 10 30.73 -17.32 -60.36
CA PRO A 10 29.49 -17.21 -59.63
C PRO A 10 29.68 -16.25 -58.44
N LEU A 11 28.99 -15.11 -58.52
CA LEU A 11 28.51 -14.37 -57.36
C LEU A 11 27.73 -15.34 -56.47
N SER A 12 28.38 -15.92 -55.48
CA SER A 12 27.73 -16.77 -54.48
C SER A 12 27.83 -16.08 -53.14
N THR A 13 26.84 -15.22 -52.91
CA THR A 13 26.12 -15.08 -51.63
C THR A 13 26.98 -15.00 -50.38
N LEU A 14 27.40 -13.77 -50.09
CA LEU A 14 27.75 -13.27 -48.77
C LEU A 14 26.52 -13.35 -47.86
N LEU A 15 26.29 -14.50 -47.23
CA LEU A 15 25.17 -14.72 -46.32
C LEU A 15 25.69 -15.45 -45.09
N LEU A 16 26.38 -14.74 -44.21
CA LEU A 16 26.73 -15.24 -42.89
C LEU A 16 26.87 -14.06 -41.92
N PHE A 17 26.20 -14.18 -40.78
CA PHE A 17 26.18 -13.27 -39.63
C PHE A 17 25.20 -12.08 -39.66
N LEU A 18 23.90 -12.40 -39.63
CA LEU A 18 22.96 -11.64 -38.80
C LEU A 18 22.48 -12.57 -37.68
N LEU A 19 23.31 -12.76 -36.65
CA LEU A 19 22.78 -13.11 -35.33
C LEU A 19 22.07 -11.86 -34.82
N VAL A 20 20.75 -11.80 -35.04
CA VAL A 20 19.89 -10.94 -34.23
C VAL A 20 19.98 -11.51 -32.82
N SER A 21 20.82 -10.89 -31.99
CA SER A 21 20.72 -10.99 -30.55
C SER A 21 19.34 -10.46 -30.18
N LEU A 22 18.33 -11.34 -30.12
CA LEU A 22 17.15 -11.07 -29.33
C LEU A 22 17.61 -11.06 -27.88
N SER A 23 18.15 -9.92 -27.45
CA SER A 23 18.17 -9.55 -26.05
C SER A 23 16.71 -9.61 -25.63
N SER A 24 16.34 -10.70 -24.95
CA SER A 24 15.10 -10.72 -24.19
C SER A 24 15.22 -9.55 -23.24
N VAL A 25 14.50 -8.45 -23.51
CA VAL A 25 14.27 -7.43 -22.51
C VAL A 25 13.54 -8.17 -21.40
N LYS A 26 14.29 -8.68 -20.42
CA LYS A 26 13.71 -9.00 -19.13
C LYS A 26 13.20 -7.66 -18.64
N LEU A 27 11.90 -7.44 -18.78
CA LEU A 27 11.22 -6.34 -18.11
C LEU A 27 11.67 -6.47 -16.66
N SER A 28 12.48 -5.51 -16.19
CA SER A 28 13.08 -5.59 -14.86
C SER A 28 11.95 -5.79 -13.86
N ALA A 29 12.04 -6.78 -12.97
CA ALA A 29 11.06 -6.94 -11.90
C ALA A 29 11.12 -5.78 -10.88
N ALA A 30 12.14 -4.92 -10.98
CA ALA A 30 12.39 -3.83 -10.03
C ALA A 30 11.23 -2.83 -9.91
N PRO A 31 10.61 -2.28 -10.99
CA PRO A 31 9.52 -1.33 -10.84
C PRO A 31 8.27 -1.95 -10.20
N ALA A 32 7.96 -3.22 -10.50
CA ALA A 32 6.83 -3.92 -9.89
C ALA A 32 7.01 -4.09 -8.37
N GLU A 33 8.22 -4.45 -7.97
CA GLU A 33 8.63 -4.63 -6.58
C GLU A 33 8.67 -3.29 -5.82
N ASP A 34 9.23 -2.23 -6.42
CA ASP A 34 9.27 -0.89 -5.82
C ASP A 34 7.86 -0.33 -5.61
N LEU A 35 6.95 -0.54 -6.56
CA LEU A 35 5.55 -0.15 -6.42
C LEU A 35 4.85 -0.96 -5.31
N LEU A 36 5.14 -2.26 -5.19
CA LEU A 36 4.63 -3.06 -4.07
C LEU A 36 5.16 -2.53 -2.72
N ARG A 37 6.45 -2.22 -2.63
CA ARG A 37 7.06 -1.69 -1.40
C ARG A 37 6.47 -0.34 -1.00
N LEU A 38 6.25 0.56 -1.95
CA LEU A 38 5.56 1.83 -1.66
C LEU A 38 4.12 1.66 -1.21
N HIS A 39 3.41 0.69 -1.78
CA HIS A 39 2.08 0.33 -1.33
C HIS A 39 2.10 -0.19 0.12
N GLN A 40 3.01 -1.10 0.45
CA GLN A 40 3.13 -1.66 1.80
C GLN A 40 3.63 -0.64 2.83
N LEU A 41 4.52 0.28 2.45
CA LEU A 41 4.91 1.43 3.27
C LEU A 41 3.69 2.26 3.66
N ARG A 42 2.77 2.55 2.72
CA ARG A 42 1.55 3.32 3.01
C ARG A 42 0.64 2.62 4.01
N LEU A 43 0.42 1.31 3.82
CA LEU A 43 -0.33 0.49 4.78
C LEU A 43 0.32 0.55 6.18
N ALA A 44 1.62 0.32 6.27
CA ALA A 44 2.36 0.36 7.54
C ALA A 44 2.31 1.75 8.20
N THR A 45 2.41 2.83 7.41
CA THR A 45 2.34 4.21 7.91
C THR A 45 0.97 4.47 8.54
N GLN A 46 -0.13 4.20 7.83
CA GLN A 46 -1.48 4.40 8.37
C GLN A 46 -1.77 3.47 9.56
N LYS A 47 -1.33 2.21 9.50
CA LYS A 47 -1.49 1.25 10.59
C LYS A 47 -0.80 1.73 11.86
N SER A 48 0.44 2.23 11.76
CA SER A 48 1.16 2.76 12.93
C SER A 48 0.46 3.95 13.59
N LEU A 49 -0.22 4.81 12.81
CA LEU A 49 -1.03 5.89 13.37
C LEU A 49 -2.34 5.37 14.00
N GLY A 50 -3.02 4.42 13.36
CA GLY A 50 -4.24 3.80 13.90
C GLY A 50 -3.96 3.09 15.22
N ASP A 51 -2.88 2.31 15.27
CA ASP A 51 -2.42 1.65 16.49
C ASP A 51 -1.99 2.66 17.56
N PHE A 52 -1.46 3.83 17.19
CA PHE A 52 -1.20 4.91 18.14
C PHE A 52 -2.48 5.48 18.74
N TYR A 53 -3.54 5.71 17.96
CA TYR A 53 -4.83 6.10 18.52
C TYR A 53 -5.37 5.05 19.48
N MET A 54 -5.24 3.76 19.15
CA MET A 54 -5.61 2.68 20.04
C MET A 54 -4.77 2.63 21.32
N TYR A 55 -3.45 2.82 21.21
CA TYR A 55 -2.53 2.92 22.34
C TYR A 55 -2.91 4.10 23.26
N ASN A 56 -3.27 5.23 22.67
CA ASN A 56 -3.67 6.44 23.38
C ASN A 56 -5.00 6.26 24.11
N GLY A 57 -6.04 5.82 23.40
CA GLY A 57 -7.39 5.65 23.94
C GLY A 57 -7.55 4.47 24.91
N MET A 58 -6.58 3.55 24.93
CA MET A 58 -6.57 2.37 25.83
C MET A 58 -5.48 2.52 26.92
N GLU A 59 -5.17 3.76 27.32
CA GLU A 59 -4.30 4.09 28.45
C GLU A 59 -2.92 3.39 28.40
N GLY A 60 -2.34 3.28 27.20
CA GLY A 60 -0.99 2.74 27.03
C GLY A 60 -0.90 1.21 26.96
N ASP A 61 -1.97 0.51 26.55
CA ASP A 61 -1.96 -0.95 26.33
C ASP A 61 -0.77 -1.38 25.45
N GLN A 62 0.13 -2.18 26.04
CA GLN A 62 1.40 -2.61 25.45
C GLN A 62 1.24 -3.45 24.18
N ARG A 63 0.06 -4.02 23.92
CA ARG A 63 -0.25 -4.67 22.65
C ARG A 63 -0.08 -3.69 21.48
N TYR A 64 -0.68 -2.49 21.58
CA TYR A 64 -0.61 -1.50 20.51
C TYR A 64 0.79 -0.89 20.42
N ALA A 65 1.51 -0.72 21.53
CA ALA A 65 2.92 -0.33 21.49
C ALA A 65 3.79 -1.28 20.65
N ARG A 66 3.53 -2.59 20.75
CA ARG A 66 4.21 -3.60 19.92
C ARG A 66 3.83 -3.47 18.45
N MET A 67 2.53 -3.35 18.16
CA MET A 67 2.03 -3.24 16.79
C MET A 67 2.52 -1.98 16.08
N ILE A 68 2.68 -0.86 16.81
CA ILE A 68 3.33 0.36 16.31
C ILE A 68 4.79 0.06 15.95
N GLY A 69 5.53 -0.59 16.85
CA GLY A 69 6.93 -0.95 16.62
C GLY A 69 7.12 -1.85 15.40
N GLU A 70 6.27 -2.86 15.23
CA GLU A 70 6.22 -3.74 14.06
C GLU A 70 5.98 -2.94 12.77
N SER A 71 4.93 -2.10 12.75
CA SER A 71 4.58 -1.28 11.59
C SER A 71 5.69 -0.28 11.22
N LEU A 72 6.35 0.33 12.22
CA LEU A 72 7.51 1.22 12.00
C LEU A 72 8.73 0.47 11.45
N GLN A 73 8.93 -0.79 11.84
CA GLN A 73 10.01 -1.62 11.32
C GLN A 73 9.73 -2.04 9.88
N GLU A 74 8.51 -2.51 9.60
CA GLU A 74 8.06 -2.89 8.26
C GLU A 74 8.11 -1.72 7.29
N GLY A 75 7.55 -0.56 7.66
CA GLY A 75 7.61 0.65 6.85
C GLY A 75 9.05 1.06 6.51
N GLN A 76 9.95 1.04 7.51
CA GLN A 76 11.37 1.31 7.28
C GLN A 76 11.98 0.30 6.29
N ALA A 77 11.71 -1.00 6.46
CA ALA A 77 12.23 -2.04 5.59
C ALA A 77 11.73 -1.90 4.14
N HIS A 78 10.46 -1.53 3.94
CA HIS A 78 9.92 -1.26 2.60
C HIS A 78 10.59 -0.05 1.95
N LEU A 79 10.81 1.03 2.72
CA LEU A 79 11.45 2.24 2.25
C LEU A 79 12.94 2.01 1.91
N ASP A 80 13.68 1.34 2.78
CA ASP A 80 15.08 0.97 2.55
C ASP A 80 15.25 -0.02 1.41
N GLY A 81 14.20 -0.81 1.15
CA GLY A 81 14.15 -1.75 0.04
C GLY A 81 14.02 -1.05 -1.32
N LEU A 82 13.56 0.19 -1.42
CA LEU A 82 13.34 0.82 -2.73
C LEU A 82 14.64 0.83 -3.56
N GLY A 83 14.53 0.36 -4.80
CA GLY A 83 15.64 0.26 -5.73
C GLY A 83 16.11 1.61 -6.27
N ALA A 84 16.93 1.55 -7.32
CA ALA A 84 17.33 2.75 -8.04
C ALA A 84 16.11 3.37 -8.74
N MET A 85 15.75 4.59 -8.34
CA MET A 85 14.61 5.31 -8.91
C MET A 85 14.80 5.57 -10.42
N PRO A 86 13.76 5.35 -11.25
CA PRO A 86 13.87 5.33 -12.71
C PRO A 86 14.15 6.71 -13.34
N GLY A 87 13.91 7.82 -12.63
CA GLY A 87 14.13 9.17 -13.15
C GLY A 87 14.40 10.22 -12.05
N GLU A 88 14.71 11.45 -12.46
CA GLU A 88 15.08 12.52 -11.51
C GLU A 88 13.91 12.95 -10.62
N ALA A 89 12.67 12.91 -11.12
CA ALA A 89 11.51 13.26 -10.31
C ALA A 89 11.26 12.20 -9.23
N SER A 90 11.31 10.91 -9.56
CA SER A 90 11.21 9.83 -8.57
C SER A 90 12.37 9.85 -7.57
N LYS A 91 13.61 10.17 -7.98
CA LYS A 91 14.74 10.36 -7.05
C LYS A 91 14.50 11.47 -6.02
N ALA A 92 14.01 12.62 -6.47
CA ALA A 92 13.71 13.75 -5.60
C ALA A 92 12.60 13.42 -4.60
N LEU A 93 11.52 12.78 -5.07
CA LEU A 93 10.41 12.35 -4.21
C LEU A 93 10.83 11.26 -3.22
N HIS A 94 11.66 10.30 -3.63
CA HIS A 94 12.20 9.29 -2.73
C HIS A 94 13.01 9.91 -1.58
N THR A 95 13.88 10.89 -1.88
CA THR A 95 14.64 11.63 -0.86
C THR A 95 13.72 12.38 0.12
N GLN A 96 12.66 13.01 -0.40
CA GLN A 96 11.65 13.67 0.42
C GLN A 96 10.91 12.67 1.31
N LEU A 97 10.53 11.52 0.76
CA LEU A 97 9.83 10.46 1.48
C LEU A 97 10.68 9.94 2.66
N GLN A 98 11.98 9.72 2.45
CA GLN A 98 12.93 9.33 3.51
C GLN A 98 12.98 10.35 4.65
N THR A 99 13.08 11.63 4.30
CA THR A 99 13.13 12.71 5.30
C THR A 99 11.84 12.80 6.10
N ASN A 100 10.68 12.76 5.43
CA ASN A 100 9.38 12.86 6.08
C ASN A 100 9.07 11.63 6.95
N TRP A 101 9.41 10.43 6.47
CA TRP A 101 9.28 9.19 7.23
C TRP A 101 10.08 9.23 8.53
N GLN A 102 11.34 9.68 8.49
CA GLN A 102 12.15 9.79 9.70
C GLN A 102 11.57 10.80 10.72
N GLY A 103 11.03 11.92 10.22
CA GLY A 103 10.35 12.91 11.05
C GLY A 103 9.09 12.35 11.72
N TYR A 104 8.25 11.65 10.95
CA TYR A 104 7.06 10.96 11.45
C TYR A 104 7.41 9.92 12.52
N ARG A 105 8.35 9.02 12.21
CA ARG A 105 8.80 7.96 13.13
C ARG A 105 9.31 8.55 14.45
N SER A 106 10.12 9.61 14.38
CA SER A 106 10.66 10.27 15.58
C SER A 106 9.54 10.90 16.43
N SER A 107 8.58 11.54 15.78
CA SER A 107 7.43 12.19 16.44
C SER A 107 6.52 11.15 17.12
N LEU A 108 6.22 10.04 16.43
CA LEU A 108 5.42 8.95 16.98
C LEU A 108 6.10 8.32 18.20
N LEU A 109 7.40 8.03 18.13
CA LEU A 109 8.15 7.47 19.26
C LEU A 109 8.21 8.44 20.45
N ALA A 110 8.35 9.74 20.20
CA ALA A 110 8.30 10.75 21.26
C ALA A 110 6.92 10.79 21.96
N LEU A 111 5.83 10.67 21.19
CA LEU A 111 4.48 10.60 21.75
C LEU A 111 4.25 9.32 22.55
N MET A 112 4.76 8.18 22.09
CA MET A 112 4.71 6.93 22.86
C MET A 112 5.46 7.04 24.18
N ASP A 113 6.62 7.70 24.18
CA ASP A 113 7.42 7.93 25.40
C ASP A 113 6.74 8.91 26.36
N ALA A 114 6.12 9.98 25.83
CA ALA A 114 5.31 10.91 26.63
C ALA A 114 4.15 10.18 27.31
N MET A 115 3.36 9.40 26.57
CA MET A 115 2.28 8.59 27.15
C MET A 115 2.81 7.63 28.24
N ARG A 116 3.94 6.96 27.99
CA ARG A 116 4.52 6.01 28.95
C ARG A 116 5.03 6.69 30.23
N SER A 117 5.62 7.87 30.11
CA SER A 117 6.27 8.59 31.22
C SER A 117 5.33 9.49 32.00
N GLN A 118 4.33 10.07 31.32
CA GLN A 118 3.44 11.10 31.88
C GLN A 118 1.99 10.61 32.00
N GLY A 119 1.61 9.53 31.29
CA GLY A 119 0.25 8.99 31.28
C GLY A 119 -0.72 9.74 30.37
N TYR A 120 -0.26 10.74 29.61
CA TYR A 120 -1.07 11.49 28.65
C TYR A 120 -0.22 12.05 27.51
N THR A 121 -0.88 12.52 26.46
CA THR A 121 -0.28 13.28 25.35
C THR A 121 -1.15 14.49 25.04
N ASP A 122 -0.52 15.62 24.73
CA ASP A 122 -1.24 16.81 24.31
C ASP A 122 -1.89 16.64 22.92
N LEU A 123 -2.99 17.36 22.67
CA LEU A 123 -3.75 17.24 21.41
C LEU A 123 -2.96 17.72 20.19
N GLN A 124 -2.19 18.82 20.33
CA GLN A 124 -1.48 19.43 19.20
C GLN A 124 -0.41 18.51 18.60
N PRO A 125 0.49 17.88 19.38
CA PRO A 125 1.42 16.90 18.84
C PRO A 125 0.77 15.71 18.11
N ILE A 126 -0.43 15.30 18.55
CA ILE A 126 -1.19 14.23 17.88
C ILE A 126 -1.70 14.73 16.52
N ALA A 127 -2.22 15.95 16.44
CA ALA A 127 -2.63 16.57 15.18
C ALA A 127 -1.44 16.73 14.22
N ASP A 128 -0.29 17.21 14.71
CA ASP A 128 0.94 17.34 13.92
C ASP A 128 1.40 15.97 13.37
N LEU A 129 1.26 14.90 14.17
CA LEU A 129 1.55 13.54 13.73
C LEU A 129 0.60 13.07 12.62
N ALA A 130 -0.68 13.39 12.71
CA ALA A 130 -1.68 13.08 11.69
C ALA A 130 -1.38 13.83 10.37
N GLU A 131 -1.02 15.12 10.44
CA GLU A 131 -0.58 15.88 9.27
C GLU A 131 0.70 15.30 8.64
N SER A 132 1.65 14.86 9.48
CA SER A 132 2.87 14.18 9.02
C SER A 132 2.55 12.87 8.29
N ASN A 133 1.60 12.08 8.79
CA ASN A 133 1.10 10.88 8.12
C ASN A 133 0.50 11.21 6.75
N GLN A 134 -0.41 12.18 6.67
CA GLN A 134 -1.02 12.63 5.41
C GLN A 134 0.03 13.07 4.39
N ARG A 135 1.07 13.78 4.83
CA ARG A 135 2.18 14.21 3.98
C ARG A 135 2.97 13.03 3.40
N ILE A 136 3.26 12.01 4.22
CA ILE A 136 3.91 10.77 3.75
C ILE A 136 3.03 10.06 2.73
N MET A 137 1.73 9.96 2.98
CA MET A 137 0.77 9.34 2.06
C MET A 137 0.74 10.04 0.70
N ALA A 138 0.72 11.38 0.70
CA ALA A 138 0.74 12.18 -0.52
C ALA A 138 2.04 12.01 -1.31
N ILE A 139 3.21 12.14 -0.67
CA ILE A 139 4.52 11.98 -1.32
C ILE A 139 4.68 10.56 -1.86
N SER A 140 4.26 9.54 -1.10
CA SER A 140 4.35 8.14 -1.52
C SER A 140 3.46 7.87 -2.73
N GLN A 141 2.25 8.43 -2.77
CA GLN A 141 1.36 8.32 -3.94
C GLN A 141 1.91 9.03 -5.17
N GLU A 142 2.52 10.21 -5.01
CA GLU A 142 3.17 10.92 -6.12
C GLU A 142 4.38 10.13 -6.65
N LEU A 143 5.21 9.59 -5.73
CA LEU A 143 6.33 8.74 -6.08
C LEU A 143 5.88 7.48 -6.83
N TYR A 144 4.82 6.82 -6.37
CA TYR A 144 4.22 5.67 -7.04
C TYR A 144 3.87 6.00 -8.51
N GLN A 145 3.20 7.13 -8.74
CA GLN A 145 2.84 7.58 -10.08
C GLN A 145 4.07 7.91 -10.93
N LYS A 146 5.09 8.56 -10.34
CA LYS A 146 6.33 8.89 -11.06
C LYS A 146 7.14 7.66 -11.44
N ILE A 147 7.21 6.64 -10.58
CA ILE A 147 7.83 5.37 -10.93
C ILE A 147 7.11 4.74 -12.12
N GLN A 148 5.77 4.69 -12.13
CA GLN A 148 5.03 4.14 -13.26
C GLN A 148 5.28 4.92 -14.57
N GLN A 149 5.29 6.25 -14.50
CA GLN A 149 5.53 7.13 -15.66
C GLN A 149 6.96 6.97 -16.21
N GLU A 150 7.97 7.03 -15.35
CA GLU A 150 9.38 7.07 -15.74
C GLU A 150 9.94 5.67 -16.09
N SER A 151 9.39 4.60 -15.52
CA SER A 151 9.76 3.22 -15.87
C SER A 151 8.97 2.62 -17.03
N ALA A 152 7.91 3.30 -17.48
CA ALA A 152 6.91 2.79 -18.44
C ALA A 152 6.28 1.44 -18.01
N PHE A 153 6.27 1.15 -16.70
CA PHE A 153 5.62 -0.02 -16.13
C PHE A 153 4.30 0.38 -15.46
N SER A 154 3.22 -0.36 -15.74
CA SER A 154 1.93 -0.20 -15.06
C SER A 154 1.58 -1.47 -14.28
N VAL A 155 1.01 -1.29 -13.09
CA VAL A 155 0.51 -2.41 -12.29
C VAL A 155 -0.77 -2.93 -12.96
N PRO A 156 -0.93 -4.25 -13.15
CA PRO A 156 -2.15 -4.81 -13.70
C PRO A 156 -3.39 -4.35 -12.94
N GLN A 157 -4.48 -4.10 -13.67
CA GLN A 157 -5.67 -3.43 -13.14
C GLN A 157 -6.26 -4.12 -11.90
N LEU A 158 -6.39 -5.45 -11.91
CA LEU A 158 -6.97 -6.18 -10.77
C LEU A 158 -6.03 -6.20 -9.55
N THR A 159 -4.73 -6.29 -9.76
CA THR A 159 -3.72 -6.11 -8.70
C THR A 159 -3.82 -4.72 -8.09
N GLN A 160 -3.91 -3.68 -8.94
CA GLN A 160 -4.05 -2.29 -8.50
C GLN A 160 -5.33 -2.10 -7.69
N LYS A 161 -6.48 -2.57 -8.19
CA LYS A 161 -7.77 -2.48 -7.47
C LYS A 161 -7.73 -3.17 -6.11
N SER A 162 -7.13 -4.35 -6.02
CA SER A 162 -7.01 -5.07 -4.74
C SER A 162 -6.13 -4.33 -3.73
N ARG A 163 -5.05 -3.67 -4.19
CA ARG A 163 -4.19 -2.80 -3.37
C ARG A 163 -4.92 -1.52 -2.94
N GLU A 164 -5.66 -0.88 -3.83
CA GLU A 164 -6.46 0.30 -3.49
C GLU A 164 -7.54 -0.04 -2.45
N GLN A 165 -8.16 -1.21 -2.58
CA GLN A 165 -9.12 -1.73 -1.61
C GLN A 165 -8.50 -1.93 -0.22
N SER A 166 -7.26 -2.43 -0.14
CA SER A 166 -6.59 -2.65 1.15
C SER A 166 -6.23 -1.31 1.83
N LEU A 167 -5.79 -0.32 1.06
CA LEU A 167 -5.60 1.06 1.54
C LEU A 167 -6.92 1.68 2.03
N LEU A 168 -8.03 1.47 1.31
CA LEU A 168 -9.34 1.97 1.73
C LEU A 168 -9.77 1.36 3.07
N MET A 169 -9.59 0.05 3.27
CA MET A 169 -9.86 -0.58 4.57
C MET A 169 -8.97 0.00 5.67
N GLN A 170 -7.69 0.25 5.37
CA GLN A 170 -6.76 0.81 6.34
C GLN A 170 -7.14 2.25 6.74
N THR A 171 -7.59 3.07 5.78
CA THR A 171 -8.15 4.40 6.04
C THR A 171 -9.38 4.32 6.94
N ILE A 172 -10.35 3.45 6.62
CA ILE A 172 -11.55 3.26 7.46
C ILE A 172 -11.17 2.86 8.90
N ALA A 173 -10.20 1.96 9.06
CA ALA A 173 -9.73 1.53 10.38
C ALA A 173 -9.05 2.66 11.16
N LEU A 174 -8.23 3.47 10.47
CA LEU A 174 -7.57 4.65 11.02
C LEU A 174 -8.59 5.68 11.52
N ASP A 175 -9.58 6.02 10.70
CA ASP A 175 -10.61 7.02 11.03
C ASP A 175 -11.46 6.56 12.22
N TYR A 176 -11.82 5.27 12.24
CA TYR A 176 -12.55 4.66 13.34
C TYR A 176 -11.74 4.69 14.64
N ALA A 177 -10.44 4.39 14.59
CA ALA A 177 -9.55 4.43 15.75
C ALA A 177 -9.36 5.87 16.27
N SER A 178 -9.11 6.83 15.37
CA SER A 178 -9.01 8.27 15.68
C SER A 178 -10.24 8.76 16.43
N ARG A 179 -11.42 8.44 15.90
CA ARG A 179 -12.70 8.79 16.51
C ARG A 179 -12.89 8.12 17.87
N SER A 180 -12.55 6.84 17.98
CA SER A 180 -12.71 6.09 19.23
C SER A 180 -11.79 6.59 20.34
N ALA A 181 -10.63 7.15 19.98
CA ALA A 181 -9.69 7.75 20.92
C ALA A 181 -10.05 9.20 21.29
N SER A 182 -10.87 9.90 20.49
CA SER A 182 -11.27 11.29 20.72
C SER A 182 -12.14 11.44 21.96
N VAL A 183 -11.68 12.25 22.92
CA VAL A 183 -12.40 12.53 24.17
C VAL A 183 -13.17 13.85 24.03
N GLY A 184 -14.45 13.88 24.42
CA GLY A 184 -15.21 15.14 24.57
C GLY A 184 -15.64 15.85 23.28
N GLY A 185 -15.64 15.16 22.12
CA GLY A 185 -16.08 15.73 20.84
C GLY A 185 -15.01 16.56 20.11
N SER A 186 -13.82 16.72 20.69
CA SER A 186 -12.65 17.24 19.99
C SER A 186 -12.06 16.11 19.14
N PHE A 187 -12.41 16.09 17.86
CA PHE A 187 -11.89 15.15 16.88
C PHE A 187 -10.42 15.45 16.56
N PHE A 188 -9.58 14.41 16.50
CA PHE A 188 -8.13 14.54 16.23
C PHE A 188 -7.77 14.84 14.76
N GLY A 189 -8.74 14.90 13.85
CA GLY A 189 -8.52 15.14 12.42
C GLY A 189 -9.03 16.52 11.96
N GLY A 190 -8.17 17.30 11.31
CA GLY A 190 -8.56 18.53 10.61
C GLY A 190 -9.03 18.24 9.18
N GLY A 191 -10.14 18.87 8.76
CA GLY A 191 -10.61 18.93 7.37
C GLY A 191 -11.82 18.05 7.06
N GLU A 192 -12.54 18.35 5.96
CA GLU A 192 -13.72 17.63 5.44
C GLU A 192 -13.44 16.14 5.19
N GLU A 193 -13.42 15.36 6.26
CA GLU A 193 -13.21 13.93 6.19
C GLU A 193 -14.52 13.26 5.78
N ARG A 194 -14.45 12.41 4.74
CA ARG A 194 -15.60 11.64 4.29
C ARG A 194 -16.10 10.77 5.43
N ALA A 195 -17.41 10.69 5.58
CA ALA A 195 -17.98 9.94 6.68
C ALA A 195 -17.65 8.43 6.57
N ILE A 196 -17.37 7.78 7.69
CA ILE A 196 -16.95 6.36 7.73
C ILE A 196 -17.97 5.45 7.04
N ASP A 197 -19.26 5.78 7.08
CA ASP A 197 -20.34 5.05 6.40
C ASP A 197 -20.30 5.20 4.88
N GLU A 198 -19.89 6.37 4.36
CA GLU A 198 -19.62 6.57 2.93
C GLU A 198 -18.42 5.74 2.47
N LEU A 199 -17.32 5.77 3.22
CA LEU A 199 -16.13 4.96 2.95
C LEU A 199 -16.45 3.46 3.00
N ALA A 200 -17.26 3.04 3.97
CA ALA A 200 -17.74 1.66 4.07
C ALA A 200 -18.60 1.25 2.87
N GLY A 201 -19.46 2.16 2.38
CA GLY A 201 -20.23 1.94 1.16
C GLY A 201 -19.35 1.78 -0.07
N GLU A 202 -18.32 2.61 -0.21
CA GLU A 202 -17.33 2.50 -1.29
C GLU A 202 -16.56 1.18 -1.19
N PHE A 203 -16.10 0.81 0.01
CA PHE A 203 -15.39 -0.44 0.23
C PHE A 203 -16.23 -1.64 -0.23
N ALA A 204 -17.49 -1.72 0.17
CA ALA A 204 -18.40 -2.79 -0.23
C ALA A 204 -18.56 -2.88 -1.75
N SER A 205 -18.81 -1.74 -2.42
CA SER A 205 -18.98 -1.65 -3.87
C SER A 205 -17.74 -2.13 -4.64
N GLN A 206 -16.55 -1.71 -4.21
CA GLN A 206 -15.30 -2.12 -4.85
C GLN A 206 -14.99 -3.62 -4.60
N LEU A 207 -15.33 -4.15 -3.41
CA LEU A 207 -15.19 -5.58 -3.12
C LEU A 207 -16.11 -6.45 -3.99
N ASP A 208 -17.34 -5.99 -4.25
CA ASP A 208 -18.27 -6.65 -5.17
C ASP A 208 -17.74 -6.63 -6.61
N SER A 209 -17.11 -5.52 -7.02
CA SER A 209 -16.45 -5.41 -8.33
C SER A 209 -15.30 -6.41 -8.49
N LEU A 210 -14.45 -6.56 -7.48
CA LEU A 210 -13.36 -7.55 -7.46
C LEU A 210 -13.92 -8.98 -7.52
N SER A 211 -14.96 -9.26 -6.73
CA SER A 211 -15.62 -10.57 -6.66
C SER A 211 -16.25 -11.00 -7.99
N SER A 212 -16.66 -10.04 -8.81
CA SER A 212 -17.31 -10.26 -10.11
C SER A 212 -16.34 -10.35 -11.29
N ALA A 213 -15.02 -10.22 -11.07
CA ALA A 213 -14.04 -10.26 -12.15
C ALA A 213 -13.96 -11.65 -12.80
N GLN A 214 -14.05 -11.71 -14.14
CA GLN A 214 -14.02 -12.97 -14.90
C GLN A 214 -12.68 -13.72 -14.79
N GLN A 215 -11.61 -12.99 -14.46
CA GLN A 215 -10.26 -13.48 -14.29
C GLN A 215 -10.04 -14.19 -12.93
N ASN A 216 -11.05 -14.25 -12.07
CA ASN A 216 -10.94 -14.91 -10.77
C ASN A 216 -10.81 -16.42 -10.95
N THR A 217 -9.72 -16.98 -10.43
CA THR A 217 -9.59 -18.43 -10.24
C THR A 217 -10.46 -18.90 -9.07
N PRO A 218 -10.66 -20.22 -8.90
CA PRO A 218 -11.33 -20.76 -7.72
C PRO A 218 -10.69 -20.30 -6.39
N GLU A 219 -9.36 -20.18 -6.35
CA GLU A 219 -8.60 -19.74 -5.18
C GLU A 219 -8.84 -18.26 -4.86
N ILE A 220 -8.78 -17.39 -5.87
CA ILE A 220 -9.07 -15.96 -5.73
C ILE A 220 -10.53 -15.76 -5.28
N SER A 221 -11.46 -16.50 -5.89
CA SER A 221 -12.89 -16.45 -5.52
C SER A 221 -13.11 -16.88 -4.06
N ALA A 222 -12.43 -17.94 -3.60
CA ALA A 222 -12.51 -18.38 -2.22
C ALA A 222 -11.95 -17.33 -1.25
N ALA A 223 -10.82 -16.68 -1.58
CA ALA A 223 -10.25 -15.62 -0.78
C ALA A 223 -11.18 -14.39 -0.67
N LEU A 224 -11.75 -13.94 -1.79
CA LEU A 224 -12.71 -12.82 -1.82
C LEU A 224 -13.99 -13.14 -1.03
N ASN A 225 -14.49 -14.37 -1.09
CA ASN A 225 -15.63 -14.79 -0.26
C ASN A 225 -15.32 -14.78 1.24
N ALA A 226 -14.11 -15.18 1.63
CA ALA A 226 -13.66 -15.11 3.02
C ALA A 226 -13.55 -13.65 3.50
N ILE A 227 -13.01 -12.76 2.65
CA ILE A 227 -12.96 -11.31 2.90
C ILE A 227 -14.37 -10.73 3.07
N GLY A 228 -15.30 -11.03 2.15
CA GLY A 228 -16.69 -10.58 2.24
C GLY A 228 -17.42 -11.08 3.49
N THR A 229 -17.07 -12.25 4.00
CA THR A 229 -17.63 -12.75 5.27
C THR A 229 -17.14 -11.95 6.47
N LYS A 230 -15.85 -11.61 6.52
CA LYS A 230 -15.28 -10.75 7.57
C LYS A 230 -15.84 -9.32 7.48
N TRP A 231 -15.94 -8.78 6.27
CA TRP A 231 -16.50 -7.45 6.02
C TRP A 231 -17.91 -7.31 6.60
N ARG A 232 -18.82 -8.24 6.28
CA ARG A 232 -20.20 -8.24 6.78
C ARG A 232 -20.28 -8.25 8.31
N TYR A 233 -19.28 -8.79 8.99
CA TYR A 233 -19.23 -8.84 10.44
C TYR A 233 -18.97 -7.46 11.08
N ILE A 234 -18.20 -6.59 10.41
CA ILE A 234 -17.86 -5.24 10.91
C ILE A 234 -18.66 -4.11 10.25
N GLU A 235 -19.27 -4.35 9.09
CA GLU A 235 -19.96 -3.34 8.30
C GLU A 235 -21.01 -2.56 9.11
N LYS A 236 -21.83 -3.27 9.91
CA LYS A 236 -22.86 -2.61 10.72
C LYS A 236 -22.25 -1.64 11.73
N SER A 237 -21.16 -2.02 12.39
CA SER A 237 -20.47 -1.16 13.36
C SER A 237 -19.82 0.04 12.68
N LEU A 238 -19.29 -0.15 11.46
CA LEU A 238 -18.74 0.93 10.65
C LEU A 238 -19.81 1.90 10.16
N ARG A 239 -21.01 1.44 9.79
CA ARG A 239 -22.13 2.30 9.38
C ARG A 239 -22.77 3.04 10.55
N ASN A 240 -22.70 2.47 11.75
CA ASN A 240 -23.23 3.06 12.98
C ASN A 240 -22.10 3.49 13.91
N TYR A 241 -21.02 4.06 13.36
CA TYR A 241 -19.79 4.42 14.08
C TYR A 241 -19.99 5.48 15.19
N ASN A 242 -21.17 6.10 15.25
CA ASN A 242 -21.60 7.00 16.32
C ASN A 242 -22.18 6.29 17.54
N GLU A 243 -22.48 5.00 17.45
CA GLU A 243 -23.18 4.23 18.47
C GLU A 243 -22.33 3.03 18.89
N ASN A 244 -22.16 2.82 20.20
CA ASN A 244 -21.53 1.63 20.78
C ASN A 244 -20.20 1.25 20.10
N THR A 245 -19.16 2.06 20.31
CA THR A 245 -17.85 1.90 19.66
C THR A 245 -17.20 0.56 20.00
N VAL A 246 -16.70 -0.15 18.98
CA VAL A 246 -16.04 -1.47 19.11
C VAL A 246 -14.65 -1.48 18.46
N PRO A 247 -13.73 -0.58 18.87
CA PRO A 247 -12.50 -0.31 18.13
C PRO A 247 -11.56 -1.52 18.02
N PHE A 248 -11.48 -2.36 19.06
CA PHE A 248 -10.73 -3.63 18.99
C PHE A 248 -11.28 -4.58 17.91
N LEU A 249 -12.61 -4.63 17.77
CA LEU A 249 -13.26 -5.49 16.78
C LEU A 249 -12.93 -5.00 15.37
N ILE A 250 -13.06 -3.70 15.14
CA ILE A 250 -12.76 -3.07 13.85
C ILE A 250 -11.31 -3.32 13.47
N SER A 251 -10.35 -2.95 14.33
CA SER A 251 -8.90 -3.17 14.08
C SER A 251 -8.61 -4.62 13.69
N LYS A 252 -9.05 -5.59 14.51
CA LYS A 252 -8.77 -7.02 14.26
C LYS A 252 -9.29 -7.52 12.91
N TYR A 253 -10.52 -7.18 12.57
CA TYR A 253 -11.12 -7.65 11.31
C TYR A 253 -10.60 -6.88 10.10
N SER A 254 -10.31 -5.59 10.25
CA SER A 254 -9.66 -4.78 9.22
C SER A 254 -8.28 -5.34 8.86
N ASP A 255 -7.44 -5.68 9.85
CA ASP A 255 -6.14 -6.32 9.62
C ASP A 255 -6.30 -7.61 8.79
N SER A 256 -7.22 -8.48 9.20
CA SER A 256 -7.45 -9.76 8.50
C SER A 256 -8.11 -9.61 7.11
N ILE A 257 -8.79 -8.50 6.85
CA ILE A 257 -9.32 -8.13 5.53
C ILE A 257 -8.18 -7.63 4.64
N ILE A 258 -7.33 -6.75 5.17
CA ILE A 258 -6.16 -6.19 4.49
C ILE A 258 -5.21 -7.31 4.07
N GLU A 259 -4.85 -8.21 4.98
CA GLU A 259 -4.03 -9.41 4.68
C GLU A 259 -4.63 -10.24 3.54
N GLY A 260 -5.95 -10.44 3.54
CA GLY A 260 -6.66 -11.15 2.49
C GLY A 260 -6.55 -10.44 1.14
N LEU A 261 -6.74 -9.12 1.11
CA LEU A 261 -6.67 -8.29 -0.10
C LEU A 261 -5.25 -8.22 -0.66
N GLU A 262 -4.22 -8.18 0.19
CA GLU A 262 -2.82 -8.28 -0.23
C GLU A 262 -2.53 -9.65 -0.86
N GLY A 263 -3.06 -10.73 -0.27
CA GLY A 263 -2.97 -12.08 -0.82
C GLY A 263 -3.69 -12.23 -2.18
N VAL A 264 -4.84 -11.58 -2.36
CA VAL A 264 -5.55 -11.52 -3.65
C VAL A 264 -4.74 -10.70 -4.67
N ALA A 265 -4.17 -9.55 -4.27
CA ALA A 265 -3.33 -8.73 -5.14
C ALA A 265 -2.11 -9.51 -5.66
N ALA A 266 -1.47 -10.29 -4.78
CA ALA A 266 -0.34 -11.15 -5.13
C ALA A 266 -0.74 -12.25 -6.12
N GLN A 267 -1.89 -12.90 -5.93
CA GLN A 267 -2.41 -13.90 -6.87
C GLN A 267 -2.72 -13.31 -8.25
N TYR A 268 -3.35 -12.12 -8.29
CA TYR A 268 -3.56 -11.41 -9.57
C TYR A 268 -2.23 -11.08 -10.25
N ALA A 269 -1.23 -10.63 -9.49
CA ALA A 269 0.08 -10.29 -10.05
C ALA A 269 0.81 -11.53 -10.61
N ALA A 270 0.70 -12.67 -9.93
CA ALA A 270 1.31 -13.94 -10.36
C ALA A 270 0.63 -14.53 -11.60
N SER A 271 -0.68 -14.33 -11.75
CA SER A 271 -1.47 -14.88 -12.87
C SER A 271 -1.32 -14.11 -14.18
N GLN A 272 -0.51 -13.05 -14.21
CA GLN A 272 -0.26 -12.19 -15.37
C GLN A 272 1.09 -12.47 -16.04
N PHE A 273 1.85 -13.46 -15.53
CA PHE A 273 3.07 -14.01 -16.13
C PHE A 273 2.79 -15.41 -16.68
#